data_AF-A0A1H5Z6R5-F1
#
_entry.id   AF-A0A1H5Z6R5-F1
#
_cell.length_a   1.000
_cell.length_b   1.000
_cell.length_c   1.000
_cell.angle_alpha   90.00
_cell.angle_beta   90.00
_cell.angle_gamma   90.00
#
_symmetry.space_group_name_H-M   'P 1'
#
loop_
_entity.id
_entity.type
_entity.pdbx_description
1 polymer ?
#
loop_
_entity_poly.entity_id
_entity_poly.type
_entity_poly.pdbx_seq_one_letter_code
_entity_poly.pdbx_strand_id
1 'polypeptide(L)'
;MTGAIDIAQREKEITSQAVKKLRAAVRQAVATTSQSRTGEALKIANAGSRFKFGRLQRITLKAPYYTFMQNYGFEGKKSNGVNQRLKATDVFAKAIDSSNILENLADEISEIRLDQVTALIKFKK
;
A
#
# COMPACT_ATOMS: atom_id res chain seq x y z
N MET A 1 -4.16 -5.70 -32.35
CA MET A 1 -4.60 -5.13 -31.04
C MET A 1 -4.17 -5.98 -29.84
N THR A 2 -3.19 -6.87 -29.99
CA THR A 2 -2.73 -7.81 -28.95
C THR A 2 -1.76 -7.18 -27.93
N GLY A 3 -0.94 -6.19 -28.31
CA GLY A 3 0.06 -5.59 -27.40
C GLY A 3 -0.50 -4.71 -26.27
N ALA A 4 -1.63 -4.01 -26.47
CA ALA A 4 -2.20 -3.14 -25.43
C ALA A 4 -2.91 -3.92 -24.31
N ILE A 5 -3.46 -5.11 -24.64
CA ILE A 5 -4.10 -6.00 -23.67
C ILE A 5 -3.05 -6.66 -22.78
N ASP A 6 -1.89 -7.03 -23.35
CA ASP A 6 -0.75 -7.60 -22.62
C ASP A 6 -0.19 -6.62 -21.56
N ILE A 7 0.05 -5.36 -21.95
CA ILE A 7 0.61 -4.33 -21.03
C ILE A 7 -0.30 -4.07 -19.81
N ALA A 8 -1.61 -3.93 -20.02
CA ALA A 8 -2.55 -3.70 -18.91
C ALA A 8 -2.66 -4.91 -17.97
N GLN A 9 -2.46 -6.13 -18.49
CA GLN A 9 -2.41 -7.35 -17.69
C GLN A 9 -1.11 -7.43 -16.89
N ARG A 10 0.04 -7.14 -17.51
CA ARG A 10 1.34 -7.09 -16.81
C ARG A 10 1.34 -6.07 -15.68
N GLU A 11 0.80 -4.87 -15.89
CA GLU A 11 0.72 -3.86 -14.82
C GLU A 11 -0.12 -4.36 -13.63
N LYS A 12 -1.19 -5.12 -13.87
CA LYS A 12 -1.97 -5.76 -12.79
C LYS A 12 -1.19 -6.83 -12.06
N GLU A 13 -0.42 -7.64 -12.76
CA GLU A 13 0.39 -8.73 -12.18
C GLU A 13 1.48 -8.18 -11.27
N ILE A 14 2.26 -7.21 -11.77
CA ILE A 14 3.27 -6.46 -11.02
C ILE A 14 2.67 -5.85 -9.75
N THR A 15 1.56 -5.13 -9.91
CA THR A 15 0.89 -4.51 -8.77
C THR A 15 0.41 -5.55 -7.77
N SER A 16 -0.11 -6.69 -8.24
CA SER A 16 -0.58 -7.78 -7.36
C SER A 16 0.56 -8.35 -6.52
N GLN A 17 1.74 -8.54 -7.12
CA GLN A 17 2.93 -9.01 -6.40
C GLN A 17 3.41 -7.98 -5.38
N ALA A 18 3.51 -6.70 -5.77
CA ALA A 18 3.88 -5.61 -4.89
C ALA A 18 2.92 -5.48 -3.70
N VAL A 19 1.60 -5.50 -3.94
CA VAL A 19 0.57 -5.43 -2.89
C VAL A 19 0.65 -6.62 -1.94
N LYS A 20 0.97 -7.83 -2.42
CA LYS A 20 1.18 -9.00 -1.54
C LYS A 20 2.34 -8.77 -0.58
N LYS A 21 3.47 -8.23 -1.05
CA LYS A 21 4.63 -7.89 -0.20
C LYS A 21 4.24 -6.82 0.84
N LEU A 22 3.61 -5.74 0.41
CA LEU A 22 3.14 -4.67 1.30
C LEU A 22 2.12 -5.18 2.33
N ARG A 23 1.20 -6.07 1.95
CA ARG A 23 0.23 -6.67 2.87
C ARG A 23 0.92 -7.41 4.02
N ALA A 24 1.99 -8.17 3.71
CA ALA A 24 2.77 -8.85 4.75
C ALA A 24 3.48 -7.85 5.66
N ALA A 25 4.12 -6.83 5.09
CA ALA A 25 4.78 -5.76 5.84
C ALA A 25 3.83 -5.00 6.77
N VAL A 26 2.63 -4.64 6.29
CA VAL A 26 1.60 -3.96 7.09
C VAL A 26 1.14 -4.82 8.26
N ARG A 27 0.91 -6.12 8.03
CA ARG A 27 0.55 -7.05 9.10
C ARG A 27 1.66 -7.14 10.15
N GLN A 28 2.91 -7.21 9.72
CA GLN A 28 4.05 -7.25 10.62
C GLN A 28 4.18 -5.96 11.43
N ALA A 29 4.03 -4.79 10.79
CA ALA A 29 4.11 -3.49 11.46
C ALA A 29 2.96 -3.30 12.48
N VAL A 30 1.76 -3.77 12.16
CA VAL A 30 0.62 -3.77 13.10
C VAL A 30 0.88 -4.74 14.27
N ALA A 31 1.43 -5.92 13.99
CA ALA A 31 1.75 -6.94 15.00
C ALA A 31 2.77 -6.44 16.03
N THR A 32 3.77 -5.67 15.59
CA THR A 32 4.82 -5.15 16.49
C THR A 32 4.37 -3.93 17.29
N THR A 33 3.36 -3.21 16.81
CA THR A 33 2.88 -1.97 17.45
C THR A 33 1.76 -2.25 18.47
N SER A 34 0.96 -3.29 18.25
CA SER A 34 -0.11 -3.68 19.18
C SER A 34 0.46 -4.56 20.30
N GLN A 35 0.47 -4.07 21.55
CA GLN A 35 0.88 -4.86 22.72
C GLN A 35 0.02 -6.11 22.94
N SER A 36 -1.22 -6.10 22.46
CA SER A 36 -2.08 -7.28 22.40
C SER A 36 -2.10 -7.81 20.97
N ARG A 37 -1.58 -9.02 20.77
CA ARG A 37 -1.70 -9.80 19.53
C ARG A 37 -3.15 -10.25 19.34
N THR A 38 -4.11 -9.33 19.28
CA THR A 38 -5.48 -9.72 18.92
C THR A 38 -5.44 -10.18 17.46
N GLY A 39 -5.74 -11.45 17.21
CA GLY A 39 -5.73 -12.01 15.85
C GLY A 39 -6.66 -11.24 14.90
N GLU A 40 -7.65 -10.53 15.44
CA GLU A 40 -8.54 -9.64 14.72
C GLU A 40 -7.82 -8.42 14.09
N ALA A 41 -6.83 -7.84 14.78
CA ALA A 41 -6.02 -6.75 14.24
C ALA A 41 -5.32 -7.14 12.95
N LEU A 42 -4.74 -8.34 12.96
CA LEU A 42 -3.99 -8.91 11.84
C LEU A 42 -4.90 -9.35 10.70
N LYS A 43 -6.14 -9.76 11.01
CA LYS A 43 -7.17 -10.04 10.00
C LYS A 43 -7.59 -8.78 9.25
N ILE A 44 -7.73 -7.65 9.96
CA ILE A 44 -8.13 -6.36 9.37
C ILE A 44 -6.96 -5.72 8.61
N ALA A 45 -5.72 -5.89 9.10
CA ALA A 45 -4.51 -5.36 8.47
C ALA A 45 -4.32 -5.91 7.06
N ASN A 46 -4.42 -5.04 6.06
CA ASN A 46 -4.44 -5.42 4.66
C ASN A 46 -3.93 -4.30 3.74
N ALA A 47 -3.50 -4.68 2.54
CA ALA A 47 -3.19 -3.78 1.43
C ALA A 47 -3.95 -4.23 0.17
N GLY A 48 -4.35 -3.26 -0.64
CA GLY A 48 -5.09 -3.46 -1.89
C GLY A 48 -4.69 -2.44 -2.95
N SER A 49 -5.02 -2.73 -4.21
CA SER A 49 -4.81 -1.83 -5.34
C SER A 49 -6.14 -1.45 -5.99
N ARG A 50 -6.21 -0.24 -6.54
CA ARG A 50 -7.35 0.23 -7.32
C ARG A 50 -6.91 0.64 -8.70
N PHE A 51 -7.57 0.07 -9.70
CA PHE A 51 -7.36 0.36 -11.11
C PHE A 51 -8.50 1.20 -11.67
N LYS A 52 -8.19 2.06 -12.65
CA LYS A 52 -9.17 2.80 -13.46
C LYS A 52 -8.63 2.87 -14.89
N PHE A 53 -9.49 2.63 -15.88
CA PHE A 53 -9.10 2.60 -17.30
C PHE A 53 -7.88 1.69 -17.57
N GLY A 54 -7.82 0.53 -16.91
CA GLY A 54 -6.73 -0.43 -17.07
C GLY A 54 -5.41 -0.07 -16.40
N ARG A 55 -5.31 1.06 -15.68
CA ARG A 55 -4.08 1.53 -15.03
C ARG A 55 -4.21 1.62 -13.51
N LEU A 56 -3.13 1.34 -12.80
CA LEU A 56 -3.01 1.54 -11.36
C LEU A 56 -3.20 3.03 -11.05
N GLN A 57 -4.10 3.31 -10.11
CA GLN A 57 -4.39 4.67 -9.64
C GLN A 57 -3.88 4.91 -8.22
N ARG A 58 -4.09 3.93 -7.34
CA ARG A 58 -3.69 4.02 -5.94
C ARG A 58 -3.58 2.66 -5.28
N ILE A 59 -2.78 2.61 -4.23
CA ILE A 59 -2.74 1.54 -3.25
C ILE A 59 -3.48 2.01 -2.00
N THR A 60 -4.25 1.11 -1.41
CA THR A 60 -5.02 1.38 -0.19
C THR A 60 -4.52 0.49 0.94
N LEU A 61 -4.21 1.10 2.07
CA LEU A 61 -3.87 0.43 3.31
C LEU A 61 -5.10 0.36 4.20
N LYS A 62 -5.31 -0.78 4.85
CA LYS A 62 -6.35 -1.01 5.85
C LYS A 62 -5.71 -1.50 7.13
N ALA A 63 -6.17 -0.98 8.25
CA ALA A 63 -5.77 -1.39 9.58
C ALA A 63 -6.94 -1.10 10.55
N PRO A 64 -6.90 -1.65 11.78
CA PRO A 64 -7.85 -1.26 12.82
C PRO A 64 -7.79 0.24 13.12
N TYR A 65 -8.93 0.80 13.55
CA TYR A 65 -9.06 2.24 13.85
C TYR A 65 -8.00 2.76 14.83
N TYR A 66 -7.73 2.00 15.91
CA TYR A 66 -6.75 2.38 16.91
C TYR A 66 -5.31 2.44 16.36
N THR A 67 -4.98 1.68 15.30
CA THR A 67 -3.68 1.77 14.63
C THR A 67 -3.52 3.13 13.96
N PHE A 68 -4.57 3.67 13.33
CA PHE A 68 -4.53 5.00 12.75
C PHE A 68 -4.41 6.08 13.82
N MET A 69 -5.18 5.96 14.92
CA MET A 69 -5.04 6.88 16.06
C MET A 69 -3.62 6.88 16.62
N GLN A 70 -3.03 5.69 16.81
CA GLN A 70 -1.67 5.58 17.34
C GLN A 70 -0.64 6.07 16.33
N ASN A 71 -0.87 5.87 15.02
CA ASN A 71 0.07 6.30 13.99
C ASN A 71 0.28 7.82 14.00
N TYR A 72 -0.79 8.60 14.19
CA TYR A 72 -0.70 10.06 14.27
C TYR A 72 -0.50 10.58 15.69
N GLY A 73 -0.53 9.70 16.69
CA GLY A 73 -0.61 10.09 18.10
C GLY A 73 -2.01 10.58 18.46
N PHE A 74 -2.32 10.50 19.75
CA PHE A 74 -3.61 10.94 20.27
C PHE A 74 -3.46 11.53 21.65
N GLU A 75 -4.18 12.61 21.91
CA GLU A 75 -4.31 13.21 23.24
C GLU A 75 -5.81 13.44 23.51
N GLY A 76 -6.30 12.93 24.63
CA GLY A 76 -7.70 13.04 24.99
C GLY A 76 -7.99 12.47 26.37
N LYS A 77 -9.27 12.28 26.66
CA LYS A 77 -9.75 11.76 27.94
C LYS A 77 -10.61 10.53 27.68
N LYS A 78 -10.33 9.44 28.39
CA LYS A 78 -11.15 8.22 28.34
C LYS A 78 -12.55 8.50 28.87
N SER A 79 -13.51 7.63 28.56
CA SER A 79 -14.87 7.70 29.08
C SER A 79 -14.94 7.69 30.62
N ASN A 80 -13.94 7.12 31.29
CA ASN A 80 -13.81 7.12 32.75
C ASN A 80 -13.11 8.37 33.31
N GLY A 81 -12.90 9.41 32.51
CA GLY A 81 -12.27 10.66 32.96
C GLY A 81 -10.75 10.61 33.11
N VAL A 82 -10.09 9.51 32.77
CA VAL A 82 -8.61 9.43 32.83
C VAL A 82 -8.01 10.03 31.55
N ASN A 83 -7.06 10.95 31.71
CA ASN A 83 -6.31 11.51 30.57
C ASN A 83 -5.50 10.40 29.89
N GLN A 84 -5.58 10.34 28.57
CA GLN A 84 -4.86 9.40 27.74
C GLN A 84 -4.04 10.13 26.69
N ARG A 85 -2.74 9.85 26.69
CA ARG A 85 -1.82 10.28 25.65
C ARG A 85 -1.19 9.06 25.01
N LEU A 86 -1.36 8.93 23.70
CA LEU A 86 -0.69 7.94 22.86
C LEU A 86 0.39 8.64 22.06
N LYS A 87 1.63 8.19 22.22
CA LYS A 87 2.74 8.66 21.39
C LYS A 87 2.52 8.18 19.96
N ALA A 88 2.78 9.06 18.99
CA ALA A 88 2.74 8.73 17.58
C ALA A 88 3.69 7.55 17.25
N THR A 89 3.27 6.71 16.31
CA THR A 89 4.06 5.60 15.79
C THR A 89 4.10 5.61 14.27
N ASP A 90 5.19 5.11 13.68
CA ASP A 90 5.35 5.15 12.23
C ASP A 90 4.97 3.81 11.57
N VAL A 91 3.79 3.28 11.86
CA VAL A 91 3.39 1.93 11.44
C VAL A 91 3.39 1.81 9.91
N PHE A 92 2.76 2.77 9.24
CA PHE A 92 2.61 2.71 7.79
C PHE A 92 3.89 3.08 7.05
N ALA A 93 4.66 4.05 7.56
CA ALA A 93 5.95 4.39 6.97
C ALA A 93 6.91 3.18 7.04
N LYS A 94 7.03 2.55 8.21
CA LYS A 94 7.83 1.31 8.37
C LYS A 94 7.37 0.20 7.42
N ALA A 95 6.07 0.03 7.22
CA ALA A 95 5.54 -0.98 6.31
C ALA A 95 5.89 -0.67 4.83
N ILE A 96 5.81 0.60 4.43
CA ILE A 96 6.19 1.05 3.09
C ILE A 96 7.69 0.84 2.87
N ASP A 97 8.51 1.33 3.79
CA ASP A 97 9.98 1.28 3.70
C ASP A 97 10.48 -0.18 3.69
N SER A 98 10.01 -1.01 4.63
CA SER A 98 10.41 -2.42 4.69
C SER A 98 9.97 -3.25 3.49
N SER A 99 8.91 -2.84 2.79
CA SER A 99 8.44 -3.53 1.59
C SER A 99 9.15 -3.08 0.31
N ASN A 100 9.91 -1.99 0.39
CA ASN A 100 10.46 -1.24 -0.75
C ASN A 100 9.46 -1.08 -1.91
N ILE A 101 8.18 -0.86 -1.61
CA ILE A 101 7.14 -0.95 -2.63
C ILE A 101 7.17 0.22 -3.61
N LEU A 102 7.57 1.41 -3.15
CA LEU A 102 7.56 2.61 -3.97
C LEU A 102 8.60 2.54 -5.08
N GLU A 103 9.83 2.12 -4.77
CA GLU A 103 10.90 1.94 -5.76
C GLU A 103 10.52 0.85 -6.77
N ASN A 104 10.14 -0.33 -6.28
CA ASN A 104 9.75 -1.45 -7.15
C ASN A 104 8.61 -1.09 -8.11
N LEU A 105 7.57 -0.39 -7.63
CA LEU A 105 6.46 0.03 -8.48
C LEU A 105 6.84 1.15 -9.43
N ALA A 106 7.69 2.09 -9.01
CA ALA A 106 8.15 3.16 -9.86
C ALA A 106 8.93 2.59 -11.05
N ASP A 107 9.87 1.68 -10.80
CA ASP A 107 10.69 1.06 -11.84
C ASP A 107 9.82 0.20 -12.78
N GLU A 108 9.12 -0.80 -12.24
CA GLU A 108 8.40 -1.78 -13.06
C GLU A 108 7.23 -1.16 -13.86
N ILE A 109 6.48 -0.22 -13.27
CA ILE A 109 5.38 0.44 -13.99
C ILE A 109 5.90 1.47 -15.00
N SER A 110 6.98 2.18 -14.68
CA SER A 110 7.55 3.16 -15.61
C SER A 110 8.08 2.48 -16.86
N GLU A 111 8.81 1.37 -16.73
CA GLU A 111 9.34 0.58 -17.85
C GLU A 111 8.23 0.15 -18.81
N ILE A 112 7.17 -0.48 -18.28
CA ILE A 112 6.04 -0.95 -19.10
C ILE A 112 5.32 0.19 -19.80
N ARG A 113 5.17 1.34 -19.14
CA ARG A 113 4.48 2.49 -19.74
C ARG A 113 5.37 3.21 -20.76
N LEU A 114 6.68 3.22 -20.57
CA LEU A 114 7.64 3.73 -21.56
C LEU A 114 7.62 2.85 -22.82
N ASP A 115 7.59 1.53 -22.67
CA ASP A 115 7.41 0.61 -23.80
C ASP A 115 6.12 0.89 -24.56
N GLN A 116 5.02 1.13 -23.83
CA GLN A 116 3.74 1.49 -24.43
C GLN A 116 3.84 2.77 -25.27
N VAL A 117 4.48 3.81 -24.73
CA VAL A 117 4.65 5.10 -25.42
C VAL A 117 5.52 4.92 -26.66
N THR A 118 6.64 4.21 -26.52
CA THR A 118 7.61 3.97 -27.59
C THR A 118 6.98 3.19 -28.76
N ALA A 119 6.19 2.17 -28.46
CA ALA A 119 5.47 1.38 -29.47
C ALA A 119 4.41 2.18 -30.26
N LEU A 120 3.98 3.34 -29.73
CA LEU A 120 3.00 4.21 -30.38
C LEU A 120 3.63 5.34 -31.19
N ILE A 121 4.96 5.48 -31.18
CA ILE A 121 5.67 6.49 -31.97
C ILE A 121 5.46 6.18 -33.47
N LYS A 122 4.94 7.17 -34.20
CA LYS A 122 4.76 7.10 -35.65
C LYS A 122 5.70 8.10 -36.32
N PHE A 123 6.59 7.58 -37.17
CA PHE A 123 7.42 8.42 -38.02
C PHE A 123 6.61 8.85 -39.24
N LYS A 124 6.47 10.15 -39.44
CA LYS A 124 5.87 10.73 -40.65
C LYS A 124 7.01 11.20 -41.56
N LYS A 125 6.87 10.94 -42.86
CA LYS A 125 7.72 11.50 -43.91
C LYS A 125 7.25 12.90 -44.28
#